data_AF-A0A5C3ML78-F1
#
_entry.id   AF-A0A5C3ML78-F1
#
_cell.length_a   1.000
_cell.length_b   1.000
_cell.length_c   1.000
_cell.angle_alpha   90.00
_cell.angle_beta   90.00
_cell.angle_gamma   90.00
#
_symmetry.space_group_name_H-M   'P 1'
#
loop_
_entity.id
_entity.type
_entity.pdbx_description
1 polymer ?
#
loop_
_entity_poly.entity_id
_entity_poly.type
_entity_poly.pdbx_seq_one_letter_code
_entity_poly.pdbx_strand_id
1 'polypeptide(L)'
;MPPPDATSPTLGLTLPERTRDKLIRGGIDPTAYPTRPQKPQFLDEVYKIRGEPWEHDDRGKYADPEKKALFGAATKVTHLARHIGTELEGVQLSKLTGQQKDELALLIAERSVVFLRDQDITPPEQLALGAYYGVVEVHPQVPQVPGNPGVTVMWPDLAIAEGRNANFRQPGGASGWHTDLVHELQPAGVTHLHNDTVPEYGGDTLWASGYSAYDKLSPEFRKIIDGKLGVFRSAHPYLDRDHPEAGPKYLERVHPIVRVHPVTGWKSLFVNRAMTVRILGFDKAESDLILNYLYDVYERNVDIQCRFKWTPGASALCRTTVSPSISQAGITKARKRGTALASPLSLRNRTSTRTLSLAAKRLVSILLRVGRVARARTKGRLRLEHRSVDKGCAVVDWPERHVSNNVLYR
;
A
#
# COMPACT_ATOMS: atom_id res chain seq x y z
N MET A 1 8.08 11.22 30.48
CA MET A 1 9.18 10.85 29.58
C MET A 1 9.93 12.11 29.23
N PRO A 2 11.28 12.11 29.28
CA PRO A 2 12.04 13.19 28.68
C PRO A 2 11.71 13.28 27.18
N PRO A 3 11.82 14.47 26.56
CA PRO A 3 11.66 14.58 25.12
C PRO A 3 12.68 13.64 24.43
N PRO A 4 12.31 13.01 23.31
CA PRO A 4 13.24 12.21 22.53
C PRO A 4 14.49 13.04 22.24
N ASP A 5 15.66 12.44 22.43
CA ASP A 5 16.92 13.05 22.05
C ASP A 5 16.89 13.30 20.53
N ALA A 6 16.68 14.58 20.17
CA ALA A 6 16.50 15.02 18.80
C ALA A 6 17.78 14.86 17.94
N THR A 7 18.90 14.47 18.56
CA THR A 7 20.17 14.19 17.87
C THR A 7 20.31 12.73 17.44
N SER A 8 19.52 11.81 18.02
CA SER A 8 19.52 10.40 17.64
C SER A 8 18.80 10.17 16.30
N PRO A 9 19.37 9.40 15.34
CA PRO A 9 18.70 9.10 14.06
C PRO A 9 17.33 8.43 14.20
N THR A 10 17.11 7.68 15.28
CA THR A 10 15.83 7.04 15.62
C THR A 10 14.88 7.93 16.41
N LEU A 11 15.25 9.18 16.71
CA LEU A 11 14.48 10.11 17.53
C LEU A 11 14.16 9.52 18.91
N GLY A 12 15.15 8.89 19.55
CA GLY A 12 15.01 8.27 20.87
C GLY A 12 14.20 6.96 20.90
N LEU A 13 13.77 6.44 19.74
CA LEU A 13 13.10 5.14 19.66
C LEU A 13 14.12 4.00 19.76
N THR A 14 13.76 2.98 20.53
CA THR A 14 14.53 1.74 20.62
C THR A 14 14.28 0.89 19.38
N LEU A 15 15.36 0.52 18.69
CA LEU A 15 15.29 -0.47 17.60
C LEU A 15 14.83 -1.82 18.15
N PRO A 16 13.88 -2.49 17.49
CA PRO A 16 13.56 -3.88 17.81
C PRO A 16 14.80 -4.76 17.70
N GLU A 17 14.90 -5.75 18.59
CA GLU A 17 16.05 -6.68 18.67
C GLU A 17 16.33 -7.34 17.32
N ARG A 18 15.30 -7.90 16.69
CA ARG A 18 15.42 -8.53 15.37
C ARG A 18 15.98 -7.60 14.29
N THR A 19 15.54 -6.33 14.26
CA THR A 19 16.09 -5.33 13.33
C THR A 19 17.55 -5.04 13.67
N ARG A 20 17.88 -4.81 14.94
CA ARG A 20 19.25 -4.53 15.38
C ARG A 20 20.20 -5.67 14.99
N ASP A 21 19.84 -6.91 15.30
CA ASP A 21 20.67 -8.08 15.01
C ASP A 21 20.88 -8.26 13.51
N LYS A 22 19.83 -8.01 12.73
CA LYS A 22 19.90 -8.06 11.26
C LYS A 22 20.81 -6.97 10.69
N LEU A 23 20.80 -5.76 11.24
CA LEU A 23 21.72 -4.69 10.85
C LEU A 23 23.18 -5.08 11.17
N ILE A 24 23.44 -5.58 12.38
CA ILE A 24 24.79 -6.00 12.80
C ILE A 24 25.32 -7.12 11.90
N ARG A 25 24.51 -8.16 11.63
CA ARG A 25 24.89 -9.25 10.71
C ARG A 25 25.13 -8.77 9.28
N GLY A 26 24.41 -7.72 8.85
CA GLY A 26 24.63 -7.06 7.57
C GLY A 26 25.81 -6.08 7.55
N GLY A 27 26.60 -5.99 8.63
CA GLY A 27 27.74 -5.06 8.72
C GLY A 27 27.33 -3.59 8.82
N ILE A 28 26.10 -3.31 9.27
CA ILE A 28 25.54 -1.96 9.38
C ILE A 28 25.53 -1.54 10.84
N ASP A 29 26.08 -0.36 11.13
CA ASP A 29 26.03 0.26 12.45
C ASP A 29 24.58 0.64 12.82
N PRO A 30 23.96 0.02 13.85
CA PRO A 30 22.60 0.33 14.25
C PRO A 30 22.43 1.76 14.80
N THR A 31 23.51 2.41 15.26
CA THR A 31 23.44 3.77 15.82
C THR A 31 23.25 4.83 14.73
N ALA A 32 23.66 4.53 13.49
CA ALA A 32 23.47 5.38 12.32
C ALA A 32 22.10 5.19 11.64
N TYR A 33 21.30 4.22 12.08
CA TYR A 33 20.04 3.86 11.43
C TYR A 33 18.84 4.69 11.90
N PRO A 34 17.95 5.15 11.00
CA PRO A 34 18.10 5.16 9.54
C PRO A 34 18.79 6.44 9.04
N THR A 35 19.32 6.39 7.81
CA THR A 35 19.77 7.61 7.10
C THR A 35 18.60 8.28 6.40
N ARG A 36 18.65 9.61 6.24
CA ARG A 36 17.61 10.37 5.52
C ARG A 36 18.22 11.06 4.31
N PRO A 37 17.69 10.83 3.10
CA PRO A 37 18.12 11.59 1.94
C PRO A 37 17.65 13.04 2.04
N GLN A 38 18.35 13.94 1.34
CA GLN A 38 17.85 15.28 1.11
C GLN A 38 16.61 15.19 0.20
N LYS A 39 15.47 15.68 0.70
CA LYS A 39 14.22 15.63 -0.05
C LYS A 39 14.22 16.71 -1.13
N PRO A 40 13.94 16.37 -2.40
CA PRO A 40 13.77 17.36 -3.45
C PRO A 40 12.53 18.22 -3.13
N GLN A 41 12.65 19.52 -3.36
CA GLN A 41 11.56 20.47 -3.06
C GLN A 41 10.86 20.95 -4.33
N PHE A 42 11.61 21.04 -5.42
CA PHE A 42 11.14 21.65 -6.66
C PHE A 42 10.76 20.60 -7.70
N LEU A 43 9.74 20.92 -8.48
CA LEU A 43 9.19 20.03 -9.49
C LEU A 43 10.22 19.67 -10.58
N ASP A 44 11.04 20.63 -11.00
CA ASP A 44 12.08 20.44 -12.02
C ASP A 44 13.19 19.47 -11.56
N GLU A 45 13.54 19.49 -10.28
CA GLU A 45 14.49 18.55 -9.67
C GLU A 45 13.96 17.13 -9.73
N VAL A 46 12.67 16.95 -9.41
CA VAL A 46 12.03 15.64 -9.40
C VAL A 46 11.88 15.08 -10.81
N TYR A 47 11.60 15.92 -11.80
CA TYR A 47 11.57 15.50 -13.21
C TYR A 47 12.90 14.93 -13.70
N LYS A 48 14.03 15.38 -13.14
CA LYS A 48 15.38 14.89 -13.47
C LYS A 48 15.69 13.57 -12.77
N ILE A 49 15.07 13.27 -11.62
CA ILE A 49 15.25 12.01 -10.92
C ILE A 49 14.68 10.89 -11.79
N ARG A 50 15.58 10.10 -12.40
CA ARG A 50 15.23 8.98 -13.29
C ARG A 50 14.32 9.43 -14.44
N GLY A 51 14.65 10.61 -14.98
CA GLY A 51 13.98 11.21 -16.13
C GLY A 51 14.41 10.64 -17.48
N GLU A 52 15.43 9.77 -17.50
CA GLU A 52 15.94 9.13 -18.71
C GLU A 52 15.50 7.66 -18.77
N PRO A 53 15.12 7.16 -19.95
CA PRO A 53 14.76 5.76 -20.12
C PRO A 53 15.99 4.85 -20.03
N TRP A 54 15.77 3.60 -19.62
CA TRP A 54 16.79 2.54 -19.64
C TRP A 54 16.23 1.23 -20.20
N GLU A 55 17.13 0.38 -20.70
CA GLU A 55 16.78 -0.98 -21.14
C GLU A 55 16.60 -1.89 -19.92
N HIS A 56 15.41 -2.48 -19.80
CA HIS A 56 15.11 -3.43 -18.73
C HIS A 56 15.07 -4.87 -19.28
N ASP A 57 15.93 -5.73 -18.74
CA ASP A 57 15.92 -7.15 -19.05
C ASP A 57 15.21 -7.97 -17.95
N ASP A 58 13.94 -8.26 -18.19
CA ASP A 58 13.10 -9.00 -17.24
C ASP A 58 13.60 -10.45 -17.06
N ARG A 59 14.07 -10.76 -15.84
CA ARG A 59 14.66 -12.05 -15.48
C ARG A 59 13.70 -13.24 -15.67
N GLY A 60 12.39 -13.00 -15.64
CA GLY A 60 11.39 -14.05 -15.87
C GLY A 60 11.49 -14.71 -17.24
N LYS A 61 12.15 -14.09 -18.24
CA LYS A 61 12.40 -14.68 -19.57
C LYS A 61 13.33 -15.90 -19.54
N TYR A 62 14.20 -15.99 -18.54
CA TYR A 62 15.23 -17.03 -18.42
C TYR A 62 14.79 -18.20 -17.53
N ALA A 63 13.59 -18.13 -16.95
CA ALA A 63 13.05 -19.15 -16.07
C ALA A 63 12.70 -20.44 -16.82
N ASP A 64 12.82 -21.58 -16.15
CA ASP A 64 12.06 -22.78 -16.52
C ASP A 64 10.56 -22.48 -16.35
N PRO A 65 9.72 -22.62 -17.39
CA PRO A 65 8.27 -22.41 -17.26
C PRO A 65 7.62 -23.25 -16.16
N GLU A 66 8.14 -24.45 -15.89
CA GLU A 66 7.65 -25.37 -14.86
C GLU A 66 8.21 -25.05 -13.46
N LYS A 67 9.19 -24.14 -13.36
CA LYS A 67 9.78 -23.64 -12.10
C LYS A 67 10.30 -24.77 -11.21
N LYS A 68 10.90 -25.79 -11.85
CA LYS A 68 11.30 -27.05 -11.19
C LYS A 68 12.35 -26.84 -10.10
N ALA A 69 13.33 -25.98 -10.32
CA ALA A 69 14.40 -25.76 -9.36
C ALA A 69 13.90 -25.04 -8.10
N LEU A 70 12.96 -24.10 -8.26
CA LEU A 70 12.33 -23.35 -7.19
C LEU A 70 11.34 -24.22 -6.42
N PHE A 71 10.42 -24.89 -7.11
CA PHE A 71 9.44 -25.75 -6.46
C PHE A 71 10.06 -27.00 -5.84
N GLY A 72 11.12 -27.56 -6.44
CA GLY A 72 11.88 -28.66 -5.86
C GLY A 72 12.65 -28.29 -4.59
N ALA A 73 12.96 -27.01 -4.40
CA ALA A 73 13.58 -26.50 -3.17
C ALA A 73 12.56 -26.12 -2.08
N ALA A 74 11.29 -25.93 -2.45
CA ALA A 74 10.23 -25.63 -1.50
C ALA A 74 9.77 -26.91 -0.78
N THR A 75 9.64 -26.84 0.54
CA THR A 75 9.03 -27.94 1.31
C THR A 75 7.52 -28.00 1.09
N LYS A 76 6.90 -26.86 0.78
CA LYS A 76 5.48 -26.75 0.45
C LYS A 76 5.21 -25.49 -0.38
N VAL A 77 4.27 -25.63 -1.32
CA VAL A 77 3.77 -24.54 -2.16
C VAL A 77 2.27 -24.39 -1.90
N THR A 78 1.83 -23.21 -1.47
CA THR A 78 0.43 -22.94 -1.17
C THR A 78 -0.08 -21.77 -2.00
N HIS A 79 -1.04 -21.99 -2.89
CA HIS A 79 -1.73 -20.90 -3.58
C HIS A 79 -2.81 -20.30 -2.67
N LEU A 80 -2.65 -19.03 -2.29
CA LEU A 80 -3.52 -18.38 -1.30
C LEU A 80 -4.89 -18.00 -1.89
N ALA A 81 -4.94 -17.65 -3.17
CA ALA A 81 -6.17 -17.44 -3.92
C ALA A 81 -6.04 -18.04 -5.34
N ARG A 82 -7.16 -18.16 -6.05
CA ARG A 82 -7.21 -18.82 -7.36
C ARG A 82 -6.26 -18.18 -8.38
N HIS A 83 -6.25 -16.86 -8.47
CA HIS A 83 -5.55 -16.11 -9.53
C HIS A 83 -4.44 -15.18 -9.02
N ILE A 84 -4.14 -15.20 -7.72
CA ILE A 84 -3.14 -14.32 -7.10
C ILE A 84 -2.59 -14.97 -5.83
N GLY A 85 -1.34 -14.68 -5.51
CA GLY A 85 -0.75 -15.06 -4.23
C GLY A 85 -0.24 -16.49 -4.23
N THR A 86 1.02 -16.69 -3.87
CA THR A 86 1.59 -18.02 -3.62
C THR A 86 2.58 -17.91 -2.47
N GLU A 87 2.41 -18.76 -1.46
CA GLU A 87 3.32 -18.88 -0.34
C GLU A 87 4.26 -20.06 -0.58
N LEU A 88 5.57 -19.83 -0.46
CA LEU A 88 6.62 -20.83 -0.54
C LEU A 88 7.20 -21.05 0.86
N GLU A 89 7.20 -22.30 1.31
CA GLU A 89 7.79 -22.73 2.58
C GLU A 89 9.12 -23.47 2.31
N GLY A 90 10.07 -23.36 3.25
CA GLY A 90 11.37 -24.05 3.16
C GLY A 90 12.42 -23.39 2.25
N VAL A 91 12.07 -22.32 1.54
CA VAL A 91 12.97 -21.56 0.66
C VAL A 91 13.53 -20.34 1.38
N GLN A 92 14.85 -20.09 1.26
CA GLN A 92 15.51 -18.90 1.79
C GLN A 92 16.00 -18.01 0.65
N LEU A 93 15.51 -16.76 0.61
CA LEU A 93 15.84 -15.78 -0.44
C LEU A 93 17.35 -15.51 -0.56
N SER A 94 18.07 -15.50 0.55
CA SER A 94 19.53 -15.31 0.61
C SER A 94 20.33 -16.46 0.00
N LYS A 95 19.70 -17.64 -0.20
CA LYS A 95 20.36 -18.86 -0.68
C LYS A 95 19.92 -19.30 -2.08
N LEU A 96 19.10 -18.51 -2.76
CA LEU A 96 18.62 -18.85 -4.10
C LEU A 96 19.77 -18.92 -5.10
N THR A 97 19.78 -19.98 -5.92
CA THR A 97 20.63 -20.05 -7.11
C THR A 97 20.13 -19.08 -8.19
N GLY A 98 20.95 -18.80 -9.21
CA GLY A 98 20.53 -17.96 -10.34
C GLY A 98 19.25 -18.47 -11.01
N GLN A 99 19.18 -19.77 -11.30
CA GLN A 99 17.99 -20.39 -11.88
C GLN A 99 16.75 -20.22 -10.99
N GLN A 100 16.87 -20.41 -9.67
CA GLN A 100 15.75 -20.24 -8.75
C GLN A 100 15.28 -18.78 -8.66
N LYS A 101 16.20 -17.80 -8.81
CA LYS A 101 15.84 -16.38 -8.88
C LYS A 101 15.06 -16.08 -10.17
N ASP A 102 15.51 -16.58 -11.32
CA ASP A 102 14.79 -16.42 -12.58
C ASP A 102 13.39 -17.05 -12.51
N GLU A 103 13.28 -18.28 -11.97
CA GLU A 103 11.99 -18.96 -11.74
C GLU A 103 11.08 -18.22 -10.73
N LEU A 104 11.67 -17.59 -9.70
CA LEU A 104 10.93 -16.75 -8.77
C LEU A 104 10.41 -15.48 -9.46
N ALA A 105 11.19 -14.86 -10.35
CA ALA A 105 10.74 -13.73 -11.16
C ALA A 105 9.54 -14.10 -12.04
N LEU A 106 9.57 -15.26 -12.70
CA LEU A 106 8.43 -15.76 -13.48
C LEU A 106 7.22 -16.06 -12.57
N LEU A 107 7.43 -16.68 -11.40
CA LEU A 107 6.34 -16.95 -10.46
C LEU A 107 5.67 -15.65 -9.99
N ILE A 108 6.45 -14.61 -9.69
CA ILE A 108 5.91 -13.28 -9.33
C ILE A 108 5.12 -12.69 -10.50
N ALA A 109 5.62 -12.82 -11.73
CA ALA A 109 4.95 -12.33 -12.93
C ALA A 109 3.59 -13.01 -13.19
N GLU A 110 3.47 -14.31 -12.91
CA GLU A 110 2.24 -15.10 -13.09
C GLU A 110 1.27 -14.98 -11.91
N ARG A 111 1.79 -14.91 -10.68
CA ARG A 111 0.99 -14.97 -9.44
C ARG A 111 0.77 -13.61 -8.79
N SER A 112 1.28 -12.54 -9.40
CA SER A 112 1.22 -11.15 -8.92
C SER A 112 1.98 -10.89 -7.61
N VAL A 113 1.97 -11.80 -6.65
CA VAL A 113 2.71 -11.72 -5.39
C VAL A 113 3.09 -13.11 -4.87
N VAL A 114 4.32 -13.22 -4.37
CA VAL A 114 4.87 -14.43 -3.73
C VAL A 114 5.29 -14.10 -2.30
N PHE A 115 4.96 -14.97 -1.36
CA PHE A 115 5.21 -14.82 0.07
C PHE A 115 6.18 -15.89 0.55
N LEU A 116 7.10 -15.50 1.43
CA LEU A 116 8.00 -16.42 2.10
C LEU A 116 8.08 -16.03 3.57
N ARG A 117 7.79 -16.98 4.47
CA ARG A 117 7.92 -16.76 5.92
C ARG A 117 9.34 -17.08 6.39
N ASP A 118 9.66 -16.64 7.59
CA ASP A 118 10.90 -17.01 8.30
C ASP A 118 12.17 -16.78 7.48
N GLN A 119 12.23 -15.63 6.79
CA GLN A 119 13.37 -15.28 5.96
C GLN A 119 14.50 -14.73 6.81
N ASP A 120 15.68 -15.30 6.59
CA ASP A 120 16.94 -14.78 7.11
C ASP A 120 17.69 -14.07 5.99
N ILE A 121 17.40 -12.77 5.81
CA ILE A 121 17.97 -11.92 4.77
C ILE A 121 18.37 -10.56 5.34
N THR A 122 19.62 -10.20 5.19
CA THR A 122 20.17 -8.89 5.62
C THR A 122 19.85 -7.79 4.59
N PRO A 123 19.94 -6.49 4.95
CA PRO A 123 19.73 -5.42 3.97
C PRO A 123 20.65 -5.48 2.74
N PRO A 124 21.95 -5.78 2.85
CA PRO A 124 22.81 -5.95 1.66
C PRO A 124 22.37 -7.11 0.77
N GLU A 125 21.93 -8.23 1.36
CA GLU A 125 21.41 -9.37 0.58
C GLU A 125 20.07 -9.05 -0.09
N GLN A 126 19.19 -8.31 0.59
CA GLN A 126 17.93 -7.81 0.02
C GLN A 126 18.19 -6.87 -1.16
N LEU A 127 19.20 -6.00 -1.03
CA LEU A 127 19.66 -5.11 -2.08
C LEU A 127 20.25 -5.88 -3.27
N ALA A 128 21.09 -6.89 -3.00
CA ALA A 128 21.70 -7.73 -4.02
C ALA A 128 20.66 -8.56 -4.79
N LEU A 129 19.64 -9.09 -4.11
CA LEU A 129 18.51 -9.74 -4.77
C LEU A 129 17.76 -8.76 -5.68
N GLY A 130 17.62 -7.51 -5.24
CA GLY A 130 17.03 -6.46 -6.06
C GLY A 130 17.78 -6.12 -7.32
N ALA A 131 19.10 -5.93 -7.18
CA ALA A 131 19.99 -5.68 -8.30
C ALA A 131 20.00 -6.83 -9.31
N TYR A 132 19.66 -8.05 -8.89
CA TYR A 132 19.49 -9.18 -9.80
C TYR A 132 18.25 -9.03 -10.69
N TYR A 133 17.15 -8.47 -10.18
CA TYR A 133 15.89 -8.32 -10.92
C TYR A 133 15.79 -7.04 -11.75
N GLY A 134 16.63 -6.04 -11.48
CA GLY A 134 16.63 -4.80 -12.25
C GLY A 134 17.37 -3.67 -11.55
N VAL A 135 17.08 -2.45 -11.98
CA VAL A 135 17.67 -1.26 -11.38
C VAL A 135 16.96 -0.97 -10.06
N VAL A 136 17.71 -0.97 -8.96
CA VAL A 136 17.14 -0.68 -7.64
C VAL A 136 16.74 0.79 -7.56
N GLU A 137 15.51 1.02 -7.11
CA GLU A 137 15.00 2.35 -6.91
C GLU A 137 15.53 2.96 -5.61
N VAL A 138 16.06 4.17 -5.69
CA VAL A 138 16.50 4.94 -4.53
C VAL A 138 15.49 6.05 -4.24
N HIS A 139 14.57 5.79 -3.31
CA HIS A 139 13.48 6.69 -3.06
C HIS A 139 13.93 8.01 -2.39
N PRO A 140 13.65 9.18 -3.00
CA PRO A 140 14.22 10.45 -2.54
C PRO A 140 13.53 11.04 -1.32
N GLN A 141 12.38 10.49 -0.89
CA GLN A 141 11.58 11.08 0.20
C GLN A 141 11.55 10.28 1.52
N VAL A 142 12.13 9.09 1.55
CA VAL A 142 11.96 8.13 2.65
C VAL A 142 13.30 7.78 3.28
N PRO A 143 13.33 7.47 4.58
CA PRO A 143 14.55 7.00 5.23
C PRO A 143 15.04 5.69 4.61
N GLN A 144 16.35 5.47 4.67
CA GLN A 144 17.01 4.31 4.09
C GLN A 144 17.90 3.62 5.12
N VAL A 145 18.25 2.37 4.85
CA VAL A 145 19.27 1.65 5.62
C VAL A 145 20.64 2.29 5.31
N PRO A 146 21.45 2.65 6.33
CA PRO A 146 22.79 3.22 6.12
C PRO A 146 23.65 2.33 5.22
N GLY A 147 24.35 2.94 4.26
CA GLY A 147 25.24 2.24 3.32
C GLY A 147 24.54 1.35 2.28
N ASN A 148 23.21 1.29 2.28
CA ASN A 148 22.43 0.40 1.41
C ASN A 148 21.35 1.21 0.66
N PRO A 149 21.74 2.08 -0.29
CA PRO A 149 20.81 2.94 -0.99
C PRO A 149 19.74 2.11 -1.73
N GLY A 150 18.48 2.50 -1.56
CA GLY A 150 17.32 1.79 -2.11
C GLY A 150 16.66 0.79 -1.17
N VAL A 151 17.32 0.42 -0.05
CA VAL A 151 16.64 -0.27 1.05
C VAL A 151 15.92 0.75 1.92
N THR A 152 14.68 1.04 1.55
CA THR A 152 13.79 1.98 2.22
C THR A 152 13.31 1.44 3.55
N VAL A 153 13.24 2.29 4.57
CA VAL A 153 12.74 1.95 5.90
C VAL A 153 11.29 2.37 6.04
N MET A 154 10.46 1.42 6.47
CA MET A 154 9.08 1.64 6.87
C MET A 154 8.93 1.31 8.35
N TRP A 155 8.87 2.35 9.17
CA TRP A 155 8.73 2.22 10.61
C TRP A 155 7.64 3.18 11.09
N PRO A 156 6.40 2.70 11.33
CA PRO A 156 5.29 3.54 11.76
C PRO A 156 5.58 4.38 13.01
N ASP A 157 6.28 3.84 14.01
CA ASP A 157 6.62 4.64 15.20
C ASP A 157 7.61 5.76 14.89
N LEU A 158 8.57 5.51 13.99
CA LEU A 158 9.45 6.56 13.50
C LEU A 158 8.66 7.62 12.74
N ALA A 159 7.71 7.20 11.89
CA ALA A 159 6.85 8.13 11.18
C ALA A 159 6.01 8.99 12.14
N ILE A 160 5.49 8.40 13.22
CA ILE A 160 4.76 9.13 14.28
C ILE A 160 5.69 10.10 15.00
N ALA A 161 6.92 9.69 15.35
CA ALA A 161 7.93 10.55 15.96
C ALA A 161 8.34 11.71 15.03
N GLU A 162 8.31 11.51 13.71
CA GLU A 162 8.48 12.54 12.68
C GLU A 162 7.22 13.42 12.46
N GLY A 163 6.19 13.29 13.30
CA GLY A 163 4.97 14.09 13.23
C GLY A 163 3.91 13.57 12.25
N ARG A 164 4.14 12.42 11.60
CA ARG A 164 3.13 11.75 10.75
C ARG A 164 2.20 10.92 11.62
N ASN A 165 1.34 11.62 12.36
CA ASN A 165 0.40 10.98 13.27
C ASN A 165 -0.62 10.11 12.50
N ALA A 166 -0.64 8.83 12.81
CA ALA A 166 -1.66 7.89 12.35
C ALA A 166 -2.69 7.65 13.46
N ASN A 167 -3.97 7.53 13.09
CA ASN A 167 -5.04 7.12 13.99
C ASN A 167 -6.11 6.34 13.22
N PHE A 168 -7.12 5.78 13.92
CA PHE A 168 -8.15 4.97 13.26
C PHE A 168 -8.88 5.69 12.10
N ARG A 169 -9.11 7.00 12.18
CA ARG A 169 -9.78 7.78 11.12
C ARG A 169 -8.82 8.19 10.01
N GLN A 170 -7.54 8.33 10.32
CA GLN A 170 -6.47 8.67 9.40
C GLN A 170 -5.35 7.65 9.60
N PRO A 171 -5.52 6.43 9.06
CA PRO A 171 -4.60 5.33 9.34
C PRO A 171 -3.17 5.59 8.88
N GLY A 172 -2.94 6.65 8.11
CA GLY A 172 -1.63 7.01 7.58
C GLY A 172 -1.10 5.94 6.64
N GLY A 173 0.16 6.08 6.24
CA GLY A 173 0.85 5.12 5.39
C GLY A 173 0.12 4.79 4.08
N ALA A 174 0.33 3.56 3.61
CA ALA A 174 -0.19 3.02 2.35
C ALA A 174 -1.62 2.44 2.48
N SER A 175 -2.53 3.18 3.14
CA SER A 175 -3.88 2.73 3.48
C SER A 175 -4.95 2.94 2.40
N GLY A 176 -4.54 3.30 1.17
CA GLY A 176 -5.39 3.31 -0.01
C GLY A 176 -4.86 2.34 -1.08
N TRP A 177 -5.74 1.83 -1.94
CA TRP A 177 -5.32 1.01 -3.08
C TRP A 177 -4.46 1.82 -4.05
N HIS A 178 -3.23 1.36 -4.27
CA HIS A 178 -2.28 2.03 -5.15
C HIS A 178 -1.28 1.04 -5.74
N THR A 179 -0.70 1.42 -6.86
CA THR A 179 0.54 0.83 -7.36
C THR A 179 1.69 1.79 -7.03
N ASP A 180 2.83 1.25 -6.60
CA ASP A 180 3.99 2.10 -6.27
C ASP A 180 4.52 2.83 -7.52
N LEU A 181 4.94 4.07 -7.30
CA LEU A 181 5.76 4.83 -8.26
C LEU A 181 5.19 4.95 -9.68
N VAL A 182 3.86 5.00 -9.82
CA VAL A 182 3.19 5.20 -11.12
C VAL A 182 3.46 6.54 -11.80
N HIS A 183 4.13 7.47 -11.11
CA HIS A 183 4.53 8.78 -11.62
C HIS A 183 5.95 8.77 -12.21
N GLU A 184 6.64 7.64 -12.18
CA GLU A 184 7.98 7.52 -12.76
C GLU A 184 7.91 7.30 -14.26
N LEU A 185 8.93 7.72 -15.01
CA LEU A 185 8.96 7.51 -16.46
C LEU A 185 8.83 6.03 -16.82
N GLN A 186 9.54 5.18 -16.07
CA GLN A 186 9.40 3.73 -16.07
C GLN A 186 9.03 3.30 -14.64
N PRO A 187 7.73 3.00 -14.38
CA PRO A 187 7.25 2.60 -13.06
C PRO A 187 7.94 1.34 -12.53
N ALA A 188 7.96 1.19 -11.20
CA ALA A 188 8.55 0.04 -10.54
C ALA A 188 8.01 -1.28 -11.10
N GLY A 189 8.93 -2.21 -11.33
CA GLY A 189 8.65 -3.51 -11.84
C GLY A 189 8.19 -4.47 -10.75
N VAL A 190 9.03 -4.69 -9.75
CA VAL A 190 8.80 -5.62 -8.64
C VAL A 190 9.13 -4.91 -7.33
N THR A 191 8.35 -5.13 -6.28
CA THR A 191 8.60 -4.62 -4.94
C THR A 191 8.88 -5.79 -4.00
N HIS A 192 9.94 -5.70 -3.18
CA HIS A 192 10.24 -6.64 -2.10
C HIS A 192 10.07 -5.96 -0.73
N LEU A 193 9.00 -6.36 -0.06
CA LEU A 193 8.70 -6.01 1.31
C LEU A 193 9.24 -7.09 2.25
N HIS A 194 9.99 -6.69 3.28
CA HIS A 194 10.45 -7.57 4.34
C HIS A 194 10.15 -6.97 5.71
N ASN A 195 9.36 -7.67 6.52
CA ASN A 195 8.96 -7.18 7.84
C ASN A 195 9.83 -7.82 8.93
N ASP A 196 10.68 -7.05 9.59
CA ASP A 196 11.44 -7.53 10.75
C ASP A 196 10.52 -7.81 11.92
N THR A 197 9.63 -6.86 12.18
CA THR A 197 8.68 -6.93 13.27
C THR A 197 7.31 -6.49 12.78
N VAL A 198 6.28 -7.07 13.39
CA VAL A 198 4.88 -6.86 13.04
C VAL A 198 4.09 -6.69 14.34
N PRO A 199 2.96 -5.95 14.31
CA PRO A 199 2.08 -5.89 15.47
C PRO A 199 1.44 -7.27 15.70
N GLU A 200 1.09 -7.54 16.96
CA GLU A 200 0.38 -8.78 17.35
C GLU A 200 -0.92 -9.00 16.55
N TYR A 201 -1.61 -7.90 16.21
CA TYR A 201 -2.83 -7.91 15.41
C TYR A 201 -2.90 -6.69 14.48
N GLY A 202 -3.54 -6.88 13.32
CA GLY A 202 -3.54 -5.91 12.24
C GLY A 202 -2.19 -5.87 11.51
N GLY A 203 -1.97 -4.85 10.69
CA GLY A 203 -0.75 -4.74 9.87
C GLY A 203 -0.80 -5.51 8.56
N ASP A 204 -1.85 -6.28 8.31
CA ASP A 204 -2.05 -7.06 7.09
C ASP A 204 -1.95 -6.17 5.84
N THR A 205 -1.47 -6.77 4.75
CA THR A 205 -1.49 -6.12 3.43
C THR A 205 -2.40 -6.91 2.50
N LEU A 206 -3.18 -6.20 1.69
CA LEU A 206 -3.98 -6.76 0.62
C LEU A 206 -3.36 -6.37 -0.72
N TRP A 207 -3.39 -7.29 -1.68
CA TRP A 207 -3.05 -7.08 -3.09
C TRP A 207 -4.24 -7.47 -3.94
N ALA A 208 -4.36 -6.92 -5.14
CA ALA A 208 -5.34 -7.33 -6.14
C ALA A 208 -4.65 -7.64 -7.48
N SER A 209 -5.17 -8.61 -8.23
CA SER A 209 -4.61 -8.96 -9.55
C SER A 209 -5.15 -8.04 -10.65
N GLY A 210 -4.29 -7.28 -11.29
CA GLY A 210 -4.62 -6.46 -12.46
C GLY A 210 -4.94 -7.26 -13.71
N TYR A 211 -4.41 -8.48 -13.84
CA TYR A 211 -4.83 -9.42 -14.88
C TYR A 211 -6.29 -9.82 -14.68
N SER A 212 -6.64 -10.25 -13.47
CA SER A 212 -8.00 -10.66 -13.16
C SER A 212 -8.98 -9.48 -13.19
N ALA A 213 -8.51 -8.27 -12.81
CA ALA A 213 -9.29 -7.04 -12.96
C ALA A 213 -9.60 -6.74 -14.44
N TYR A 214 -8.62 -6.93 -15.35
CA TYR A 214 -8.86 -6.79 -16.79
C TYR A 214 -9.84 -7.84 -17.32
N ASP A 215 -9.69 -9.10 -16.93
CA ASP A 215 -10.53 -10.20 -17.40
C ASP A 215 -11.97 -10.14 -16.87
N LYS A 216 -12.22 -9.46 -15.74
CA LYS A 216 -13.57 -9.17 -15.25
C LYS A 216 -14.34 -8.18 -16.14
N LEU A 217 -13.64 -7.39 -16.96
CA LEU A 217 -14.30 -6.44 -17.85
C LEU A 217 -14.94 -7.15 -19.03
N SER A 218 -16.14 -6.69 -19.40
CA SER A 218 -16.79 -7.24 -20.60
C SER A 218 -15.90 -7.02 -21.84
N PRO A 219 -15.93 -7.93 -22.83
CA PRO A 219 -15.17 -7.76 -24.06
C PRO A 219 -15.41 -6.40 -24.75
N GLU A 220 -16.65 -5.89 -24.74
CA GLU A 220 -16.97 -4.58 -25.31
C GLU A 220 -16.36 -3.43 -24.51
N PHE A 221 -16.35 -3.50 -23.18
CA PHE A 221 -15.72 -2.48 -22.37
C PHE A 221 -14.19 -2.47 -22.54
N ARG A 222 -13.58 -3.65 -22.71
CA ARG A 222 -12.14 -3.75 -23.02
C ARG A 222 -11.77 -3.02 -24.31
N LYS A 223 -12.61 -3.08 -25.36
CA LYS A 223 -12.38 -2.31 -26.60
C LYS A 223 -12.35 -0.79 -26.38
N ILE A 224 -13.06 -0.29 -25.36
CA ILE A 224 -13.10 1.15 -25.05
C ILE A 224 -11.80 1.60 -24.39
N ILE A 225 -11.26 0.80 -23.47
CA ILE A 225 -10.09 1.16 -22.65
C ILE A 225 -8.75 0.70 -23.23
N ASP A 226 -8.75 -0.30 -24.10
CA ASP A 226 -7.54 -0.78 -24.78
C ASP A 226 -6.93 0.36 -25.61
N GLY A 227 -5.62 0.56 -25.46
CA GLY A 227 -4.89 1.64 -26.13
C GLY A 227 -5.10 3.05 -25.53
N LYS A 228 -5.93 3.19 -24.50
CA LYS A 228 -6.10 4.49 -23.82
C LYS A 228 -4.94 4.79 -22.89
N LEU A 229 -4.61 6.07 -22.82
CA LEU A 229 -3.56 6.60 -21.96
C LEU A 229 -4.18 7.31 -20.76
N GLY A 230 -3.63 7.08 -19.58
CA GLY A 230 -3.98 7.74 -18.34
C GLY A 230 -2.86 8.66 -17.87
N VAL A 231 -3.24 9.70 -17.14
CA VAL A 231 -2.29 10.57 -16.44
C VAL A 231 -2.18 10.11 -14.99
N PHE A 232 -0.96 9.87 -14.56
CA PHE A 232 -0.58 9.40 -13.24
C PHE A 232 0.24 10.46 -12.55
N ARG A 233 -0.05 10.72 -11.27
CA ARG A 233 0.62 11.76 -10.50
C ARG A 233 1.40 11.22 -9.31
N SER A 234 2.38 11.98 -8.83
CA SER A 234 3.08 11.67 -7.57
C SER A 234 2.13 11.66 -6.36
N ALA A 235 2.49 10.91 -5.32
CA ALA A 235 1.75 10.94 -4.05
C ALA A 235 1.93 12.27 -3.31
N HIS A 236 3.07 12.92 -3.53
CA HIS A 236 3.47 14.15 -2.85
C HIS A 236 3.53 15.31 -3.84
N PRO A 237 3.12 16.52 -3.42
CA PRO A 237 3.30 17.71 -4.22
C PRO A 237 4.68 18.35 -4.00
N TYR A 238 5.08 19.20 -4.95
CA TYR A 238 6.35 19.90 -5.03
C TYR A 238 6.11 21.37 -5.36
N LEU A 239 7.10 22.23 -5.14
CA LEU A 239 7.04 23.64 -5.47
C LEU A 239 7.41 23.86 -6.94
N ASP A 240 6.72 24.82 -7.57
CA ASP A 240 7.08 25.32 -8.89
C ASP A 240 8.03 26.51 -8.71
N ARG A 241 9.24 26.42 -9.29
CA ARG A 241 10.27 27.45 -9.15
C ARG A 241 9.96 28.68 -10.00
N ASP A 242 9.33 28.47 -11.15
CA ASP A 242 9.01 29.53 -12.12
C ASP A 242 7.68 30.22 -11.77
N HIS A 243 6.79 29.50 -11.07
CA HIS A 243 5.48 30.00 -10.63
C HIS A 243 5.21 29.70 -9.14
N PRO A 244 5.96 30.31 -8.20
CA PRO A 244 5.83 30.03 -6.77
C PRO A 244 4.44 30.34 -6.19
N GLU A 245 3.69 31.25 -6.82
CA GLU A 245 2.32 31.63 -6.47
C GLU A 245 1.27 30.59 -6.90
N ALA A 246 1.60 29.69 -7.83
CA ALA A 246 0.68 28.68 -8.37
C ALA A 246 0.37 27.53 -7.40
N GLY A 247 1.00 27.55 -6.22
CA GLY A 247 0.88 26.54 -5.19
C GLY A 247 1.53 25.20 -5.55
N PRO A 248 1.45 24.21 -4.65
CA PRO A 248 2.12 22.93 -4.86
C PRO A 248 1.57 22.16 -6.07
N LYS A 249 2.46 21.61 -6.90
CA LYS A 249 2.17 20.81 -8.11
C LYS A 249 2.57 19.36 -7.91
N TYR A 250 1.97 18.46 -8.69
CA TYR A 250 2.36 17.05 -8.69
C TYR A 250 3.18 16.74 -9.93
N LEU A 251 4.13 15.81 -9.81
CA LEU A 251 4.78 15.23 -10.98
C LEU A 251 3.73 14.42 -11.74
N GLU A 252 3.55 14.66 -13.04
CA GLU A 252 2.62 13.89 -13.87
C GLU A 252 3.36 13.12 -14.97
N ARG A 253 2.95 11.86 -15.19
CA ARG A 253 3.39 11.02 -16.32
C ARG A 253 2.19 10.38 -17.01
N VAL A 254 2.40 10.00 -18.26
CA VAL A 254 1.38 9.38 -19.10
C VAL A 254 1.75 7.92 -19.33
N HIS A 255 0.85 7.01 -18.99
CA HIS A 255 1.02 5.57 -19.22
C HIS A 255 -0.26 4.94 -19.76
N PRO A 256 -0.18 3.79 -20.47
CA PRO A 256 -1.37 3.02 -20.83
C PRO A 256 -2.14 2.58 -19.58
N ILE A 257 -3.47 2.71 -19.60
CA ILE A 257 -4.34 2.19 -18.52
C ILE A 257 -4.54 0.68 -18.61
N VAL A 258 -4.18 0.07 -19.74
CA VAL A 258 -4.04 -1.36 -19.94
C VAL A 258 -2.61 -1.64 -20.41
N ARG A 259 -1.87 -2.44 -19.65
CA ARG A 259 -0.47 -2.80 -19.93
C ARG A 259 -0.36 -4.27 -20.33
N VAL A 260 0.60 -4.59 -21.18
CA VAL A 260 0.97 -5.98 -21.50
C VAL A 260 2.23 -6.31 -20.71
N HIS A 261 2.22 -7.41 -19.97
CA HIS A 261 3.40 -7.87 -19.27
C HIS A 261 4.44 -8.41 -20.27
N PRO A 262 5.71 -7.97 -20.22
CA PRO A 262 6.69 -8.31 -21.25
C PRO A 262 7.05 -9.80 -21.32
N VAL A 263 7.02 -10.51 -20.19
CA VAL A 263 7.30 -11.97 -20.13
C VAL A 263 6.07 -12.81 -20.44
N THR A 264 4.98 -12.65 -19.69
CA THR A 264 3.78 -13.49 -19.83
C THR A 264 2.91 -13.13 -21.04
N GLY A 265 3.03 -11.91 -21.58
CA GLY A 265 2.16 -11.40 -22.64
C GLY A 265 0.74 -11.07 -22.16
N TRP A 266 0.45 -11.17 -20.86
CA TRP A 266 -0.90 -10.98 -20.33
C TRP A 266 -1.23 -9.49 -20.19
N LYS A 267 -2.49 -9.14 -20.47
CA LYS A 267 -3.02 -7.78 -20.27
C LYS A 267 -3.41 -7.57 -18.81
N SER A 268 -2.95 -6.47 -18.24
CA SER A 268 -3.29 -6.01 -16.90
C SER A 268 -3.93 -4.63 -16.96
N LEU A 269 -5.01 -4.45 -16.21
CA LEU A 269 -5.49 -3.11 -15.86
C LEU A 269 -4.38 -2.42 -15.03
N PHE A 270 -4.15 -1.12 -15.25
CA PHE A 270 -3.12 -0.33 -14.60
C PHE A 270 -3.68 1.04 -14.23
N VAL A 271 -4.54 1.09 -13.22
CA VAL A 271 -5.09 2.33 -12.67
C VAL A 271 -5.23 2.21 -11.16
N ASN A 272 -5.17 3.31 -10.44
CA ASN A 272 -5.52 3.32 -9.02
C ASN A 272 -6.09 4.68 -8.59
N ARG A 273 -6.99 4.65 -7.60
CA ARG A 273 -7.71 5.83 -7.13
C ARG A 273 -6.78 6.90 -6.53
N ALA A 274 -5.65 6.48 -5.96
CA ALA A 274 -4.73 7.39 -5.29
C ALA A 274 -4.00 8.33 -6.28
N MET A 275 -3.61 7.81 -7.45
CA MET A 275 -2.63 8.47 -8.32
C MET A 275 -3.03 8.57 -9.80
N THR A 276 -4.04 7.86 -10.28
CA THR A 276 -4.58 8.05 -11.63
C THR A 276 -5.61 9.17 -11.62
N VAL A 277 -5.42 10.22 -12.43
CA VAL A 277 -6.24 11.46 -12.33
C VAL A 277 -7.13 11.75 -13.53
N ARG A 278 -6.77 11.28 -14.73
CA ARG A 278 -7.60 11.43 -15.93
C ARG A 278 -7.19 10.45 -17.03
N ILE A 279 -8.12 10.14 -17.94
CA ILE A 279 -7.88 9.41 -19.19
C ILE A 279 -7.79 10.44 -20.31
N LEU A 280 -6.73 10.37 -21.11
CA LEU A 280 -6.54 11.25 -22.25
C LEU A 280 -7.57 10.96 -23.35
N GLY A 281 -8.10 12.02 -23.95
CA GLY A 281 -9.09 11.94 -25.03
C GLY A 281 -10.54 11.79 -24.56
N PHE A 282 -10.81 11.87 -23.26
CA PHE A 282 -12.16 11.94 -22.70
C PHE A 282 -12.37 13.26 -21.97
N ASP A 283 -13.62 13.73 -21.95
CA ASP A 283 -13.99 14.84 -21.10
C ASP A 283 -13.87 14.45 -19.63
N LYS A 284 -13.69 15.45 -18.74
CA LYS A 284 -13.48 15.19 -17.31
C LYS A 284 -14.56 14.29 -16.71
N ALA A 285 -15.84 14.55 -17.02
CA ALA A 285 -16.96 13.77 -16.48
C ALA A 285 -16.94 12.31 -16.96
N GLU A 286 -16.59 12.07 -18.22
CA GLU A 286 -16.47 10.73 -18.80
C GLU A 286 -15.28 9.98 -18.22
N SER A 287 -14.13 10.64 -18.15
CA SER A 287 -12.92 10.11 -17.52
C SER A 287 -13.18 9.72 -16.06
N ASP A 288 -13.83 10.59 -15.28
CA ASP A 288 -14.17 10.33 -13.88
C ASP A 288 -15.11 9.13 -13.76
N LEU A 289 -16.12 9.01 -14.64
CA LEU A 289 -17.05 7.88 -14.66
C LEU A 289 -16.30 6.56 -14.92
N ILE A 290 -15.48 6.52 -15.98
CA ILE A 290 -14.73 5.32 -16.37
C ILE A 290 -13.74 4.93 -15.28
N LEU A 291 -12.95 5.89 -14.79
CA LEU A 291 -11.94 5.62 -13.75
C LEU A 291 -12.58 5.13 -12.46
N ASN A 292 -13.69 5.71 -12.01
CA ASN A 292 -14.38 5.24 -10.80
C ASN A 292 -14.87 3.79 -10.95
N TYR A 293 -15.41 3.42 -12.11
CA TYR A 293 -15.77 2.03 -12.39
C TYR A 293 -14.55 1.10 -12.34
N LEU A 294 -13.45 1.48 -13.00
CA LEU A 294 -12.21 0.70 -13.00
C LEU A 294 -11.58 0.55 -11.60
N TYR A 295 -11.64 1.59 -10.77
CA TYR A 295 -11.21 1.52 -9.37
C TYR A 295 -12.07 0.53 -8.58
N ASP A 296 -13.39 0.59 -8.77
CA ASP A 296 -14.33 -0.29 -8.09
C ASP A 296 -14.10 -1.77 -8.45
N VAL A 297 -13.57 -2.07 -9.65
CA VAL A 297 -13.19 -3.45 -10.02
C VAL A 297 -12.14 -4.00 -9.05
N TYR A 298 -11.09 -3.23 -8.73
CA TYR A 298 -10.11 -3.66 -7.73
C TYR A 298 -10.71 -3.69 -6.32
N GLU A 299 -11.40 -2.62 -5.94
CA GLU A 299 -11.78 -2.36 -4.55
C GLU A 299 -12.92 -3.26 -4.06
N ARG A 300 -13.82 -3.70 -4.96
CA ARG A 300 -15.05 -4.42 -4.59
C ARG A 300 -15.08 -5.90 -4.95
N ASN A 301 -14.08 -6.42 -5.67
CA ASN A 301 -14.02 -7.82 -6.07
C ASN A 301 -13.03 -8.59 -5.20
N VAL A 302 -13.52 -9.22 -4.13
CA VAL A 302 -12.68 -9.98 -3.18
C VAL A 302 -12.04 -11.23 -3.80
N ASP A 303 -12.63 -11.78 -4.85
CA ASP A 303 -12.14 -12.99 -5.54
C ASP A 303 -10.85 -12.77 -6.34
N ILE A 304 -10.47 -11.51 -6.57
CA ILE A 304 -9.20 -11.13 -7.22
C ILE A 304 -8.19 -10.53 -6.25
N GLN A 305 -8.52 -10.53 -4.96
CA GLN A 305 -7.67 -10.00 -3.89
C GLN A 305 -6.98 -11.13 -3.13
N CYS A 306 -5.78 -10.85 -2.63
CA CYS A 306 -5.04 -11.71 -1.70
C CYS A 306 -4.68 -10.89 -0.47
N ARG A 307 -5.09 -11.37 0.71
CA ARG A 307 -4.74 -10.78 2.00
C ARG A 307 -3.64 -11.60 2.64
N PHE A 308 -2.56 -10.95 3.06
CA PHE A 308 -1.48 -11.60 3.79
C PHE A 308 -1.39 -11.04 5.21
N LYS A 309 -1.52 -11.95 6.18
CA LYS A 309 -1.17 -11.66 7.57
C LYS A 309 0.32 -11.89 7.75
N TRP A 310 1.03 -10.80 8.07
CA TRP A 310 2.47 -10.84 8.26
C TRP A 310 2.86 -11.61 9.53
N THR A 311 4.02 -12.24 9.46
CA THR A 311 4.75 -12.77 10.61
C THR A 311 6.13 -12.11 10.66
N PRO A 312 6.78 -12.01 11.84
CA PRO A 312 8.14 -11.49 11.92
C PRO A 312 9.09 -12.26 10.99
N GLY A 313 9.87 -11.54 10.18
CA GLY A 313 10.76 -12.09 9.15
C GLY A 313 10.09 -12.53 7.85
N ALA A 314 8.81 -12.28 7.65
CA ALA A 314 8.17 -12.60 6.38
C ALA A 314 8.57 -11.61 5.28
N SER A 315 8.76 -12.12 4.08
CA SER A 315 8.96 -11.36 2.85
C SER A 315 7.77 -11.52 1.91
N ALA A 316 7.43 -10.46 1.19
CA ALA A 316 6.57 -10.50 0.02
C ALA A 316 7.29 -9.87 -1.17
N LEU A 317 7.31 -10.56 -2.30
CA LEU A 317 7.76 -10.01 -3.57
C LEU A 317 6.54 -9.88 -4.49
N CYS A 318 6.19 -8.66 -4.90
CA CYS A 318 5.01 -8.41 -5.72
C CYS A 318 5.33 -7.65 -7.01
N ARG A 319 4.59 -7.95 -8.07
CA ARG A 319 4.65 -7.21 -9.34
C ARG A 319 3.83 -5.93 -9.21
N THR A 320 4.51 -4.81 -9.19
CA THR A 320 3.90 -3.49 -8.94
C THR A 320 3.07 -3.04 -10.13
N THR A 321 3.51 -3.32 -11.36
CA THR A 321 2.81 -2.99 -12.62
C THR A 321 1.47 -3.69 -12.81
N VAL A 322 1.17 -4.70 -12.00
CA VAL A 322 -0.03 -5.54 -12.11
C VAL A 322 -0.88 -5.47 -10.85
N SER A 323 -0.29 -5.14 -9.71
CA SER A 323 -0.95 -5.39 -8.43
C SER A 323 -1.05 -4.11 -7.61
N PRO A 324 -2.19 -3.41 -7.61
CA PRO A 324 -2.40 -2.42 -6.58
C PRO A 324 -2.45 -3.13 -5.23
N SER A 325 -1.88 -2.49 -4.22
CA SER A 325 -1.86 -2.98 -2.84
C SER A 325 -2.38 -1.93 -1.88
N ILE A 326 -2.80 -2.39 -0.71
CA ILE A 326 -3.20 -1.55 0.41
C ILE A 326 -2.70 -2.23 1.69
N SER A 327 -1.98 -1.47 2.52
CA SER A 327 -1.61 -1.92 3.85
C SER A 327 -2.68 -1.46 4.85
N GLN A 328 -3.27 -2.40 5.58
CA GLN A 328 -4.08 -2.09 6.74
C GLN A 328 -3.16 -1.79 7.91
N ALA A 329 -3.06 -0.51 8.28
CA ALA A 329 -2.31 -0.11 9.46
C ALA A 329 -2.87 -0.79 10.72
N GLY A 330 -2.04 -1.59 11.40
CA GLY A 330 -2.33 -2.05 12.76
C GLY A 330 -2.12 -0.89 13.73
N ILE A 331 -3.19 -0.16 14.07
CA ILE A 331 -3.12 0.95 15.02
C ILE A 331 -3.74 0.54 16.35
N THR A 332 -2.89 0.27 17.34
CA THR A 332 -3.29 0.00 18.71
C THR A 332 -3.28 1.27 19.56
N LYS A 333 -4.41 1.98 19.52
CA LYS A 333 -4.89 2.76 20.67
C LYS A 333 -6.41 2.62 20.79
N ALA A 334 -6.86 1.39 21.07
CA ALA A 334 -8.23 1.16 21.49
C ALA A 334 -8.36 1.53 22.97
N ARG A 335 -8.75 2.77 23.28
CA ARG A 335 -9.40 3.06 24.58
C ARG A 335 -10.75 2.34 24.56
N LYS A 336 -10.79 1.11 25.09
CA LYS A 336 -12.05 0.40 25.35
C LYS A 336 -12.79 1.08 26.51
N ARG A 337 -14.06 1.41 26.28
CA ARG A 337 -15.15 1.20 27.25
C ARG A 337 -16.33 0.63 26.48
N GLY A 338 -16.77 -0.57 26.86
CA GLY A 338 -17.97 -1.21 26.29
C GLY A 338 -17.85 -2.72 26.28
N THR A 339 -18.47 -3.34 27.27
CA THR A 339 -18.59 -4.77 27.62
C THR A 339 -19.15 -5.64 26.49
N ALA A 340 -18.67 -6.90 26.43
CA ALA A 340 -19.28 -7.97 25.66
C ALA A 340 -20.40 -8.65 26.47
N LEU A 341 -21.44 -9.14 25.79
CA LEU A 341 -22.25 -10.29 26.21
C LEU A 341 -22.84 -10.97 24.95
N ALA A 342 -22.82 -12.29 24.95
CA ALA A 342 -23.30 -13.18 23.89
C ALA A 342 -24.83 -13.38 23.91
N SER A 343 -25.36 -13.99 22.84
CA SER A 343 -26.78 -14.27 22.51
C SER A 343 -27.57 -15.08 23.56
N PRO A 344 -28.93 -15.18 23.44
CA PRO A 344 -29.52 -16.28 22.66
C PRO A 344 -30.85 -15.98 21.92
N LEU A 345 -31.20 -16.91 21.01
CA LEU A 345 -32.51 -17.32 20.44
C LEU A 345 -33.78 -16.47 20.66
N SER A 346 -34.58 -16.33 19.59
CA SER A 346 -35.97 -16.86 19.55
C SER A 346 -36.56 -16.93 18.13
N LEU A 347 -37.42 -17.93 17.96
CA LEU A 347 -38.11 -18.50 16.79
C LEU A 347 -39.31 -17.70 16.25
N ARG A 348 -39.61 -17.95 14.95
CA ARG A 348 -40.93 -17.97 14.24
C ARG A 348 -41.70 -16.62 14.16
N ASN A 349 -42.41 -16.28 13.09
CA ASN A 349 -43.25 -17.10 12.23
C ASN A 349 -43.51 -16.45 10.84
N ARG A 350 -43.90 -17.30 9.89
CA ARG A 350 -44.33 -17.03 8.50
C ARG A 350 -45.57 -16.13 8.41
N THR A 351 -45.71 -15.41 7.29
CA THR A 351 -46.81 -15.62 6.33
C THR A 351 -46.57 -14.89 5.00
N SER A 352 -46.80 -15.61 3.91
CA SER A 352 -46.90 -15.15 2.52
C SER A 352 -48.26 -14.55 2.20
N THR A 353 -48.35 -13.66 1.20
CA THR A 353 -49.21 -13.71 -0.02
C THR A 353 -49.13 -12.33 -0.71
N ARG A 354 -48.57 -12.20 -1.92
CA ARG A 354 -49.18 -12.32 -3.27
C ARG A 354 -50.16 -11.19 -3.66
N THR A 355 -49.76 -10.50 -4.73
CA THR A 355 -50.55 -9.96 -5.88
C THR A 355 -51.34 -8.63 -5.80
N LEU A 356 -51.03 -7.77 -6.80
CA LEU A 356 -51.93 -7.07 -7.76
C LEU A 356 -51.89 -5.52 -7.84
N SER A 357 -51.64 -5.09 -9.09
CA SER A 357 -52.18 -3.91 -9.81
C SER A 357 -51.73 -2.51 -9.38
N LEU A 358 -50.92 -1.80 -10.19
CA LEU A 358 -51.36 -0.96 -11.32
C LEU A 358 -52.66 -0.17 -11.05
N ALA A 359 -52.53 1.14 -10.80
CA ALA A 359 -53.19 2.20 -11.58
C ALA A 359 -52.96 3.59 -10.96
N ALA A 360 -52.66 4.54 -11.86
CA ALA A 360 -53.01 5.97 -11.84
C ALA A 360 -52.45 6.84 -10.69
N LYS A 361 -51.51 7.75 -10.96
CA LYS A 361 -51.67 9.05 -11.66
C LYS A 361 -52.71 9.98 -11.03
N ARG A 362 -52.26 11.24 -10.83
CA ARG A 362 -52.96 12.49 -10.46
C ARG A 362 -52.92 12.76 -8.95
N LEU A 363 -52.63 13.95 -8.40
CA LEU A 363 -52.60 15.36 -8.83
C LEU A 363 -51.55 16.07 -7.92
N VAL A 364 -50.55 16.82 -8.40
CA VAL A 364 -50.53 18.26 -8.75
C VAL A 364 -51.18 19.22 -7.73
N SER A 365 -50.28 19.94 -7.03
CA SER A 365 -50.31 21.33 -6.53
C SER A 365 -51.35 21.77 -5.46
N ILE A 366 -50.87 22.47 -4.41
CA ILE A 366 -51.13 23.91 -4.12
C ILE A 366 -50.66 24.30 -2.69
N LEU A 367 -50.19 25.55 -2.55
CA LEU A 367 -49.81 26.37 -1.35
C LEU A 367 -48.40 26.13 -0.79
N LEU A 368 -47.33 26.88 -1.08
CA LEU A 368 -47.06 28.34 -1.12
C LEU A 368 -47.29 29.11 0.20
N ARG A 369 -46.17 29.74 0.67
CA ARG A 369 -46.02 30.97 1.48
C ARG A 369 -46.17 30.80 3.01
N VAL A 370 -45.45 31.48 3.91
CA VAL A 370 -44.44 32.57 3.94
C VAL A 370 -43.98 32.68 5.43
N GLY A 371 -42.80 33.25 5.72
CA GLY A 371 -42.70 34.15 6.90
C GLY A 371 -41.62 33.93 7.97
N ARG A 372 -40.37 34.24 7.61
CA ARG A 372 -39.32 34.98 8.35
C ARG A 372 -39.50 35.45 9.82
N VAL A 373 -38.37 35.32 10.56
CA VAL A 373 -37.71 36.26 11.53
C VAL A 373 -38.03 36.15 13.03
N ALA A 374 -36.99 35.88 13.86
CA ALA A 374 -36.40 36.83 14.84
C ALA A 374 -35.34 36.16 15.76
N ARG A 375 -34.26 36.91 16.07
CA ARG A 375 -33.19 36.59 17.04
C ARG A 375 -33.54 37.11 18.44
N ALA A 376 -33.03 36.49 19.50
CA ALA A 376 -32.54 37.18 20.70
C ALA A 376 -31.56 36.31 21.51
N ARG A 377 -30.53 36.97 22.06
CA ARG A 377 -29.47 36.46 22.95
C ARG A 377 -29.95 36.32 24.38
N THR A 378 -29.32 35.43 25.16
CA THR A 378 -28.90 35.72 26.56
C THR A 378 -27.79 34.78 27.03
N LYS A 379 -26.87 35.35 27.83
CA LYS A 379 -25.73 34.70 28.53
C LYS A 379 -26.21 34.01 29.81
N GLY A 380 -25.49 32.99 30.26
CA GLY A 380 -25.56 32.48 31.63
C GLY A 380 -24.44 31.49 31.93
N ARG A 381 -23.57 31.84 32.89
CA ARG A 381 -22.39 31.11 33.35
C ARG A 381 -22.72 30.51 34.71
N LEU A 382 -22.37 29.25 34.98
CA LEU A 382 -22.29 28.70 36.34
C LEU A 382 -21.03 27.83 36.49
N ARG A 383 -20.20 28.25 37.46
CA ARG A 383 -19.16 27.55 38.23
C ARG A 383 -19.80 26.38 39.03
N LEU A 384 -19.17 25.39 39.65
CA LEU A 384 -17.86 25.01 40.21
C LEU A 384 -17.97 23.46 40.40
N GLU A 385 -16.95 22.61 40.50
CA GLU A 385 -16.08 22.38 41.66
C GLU A 385 -15.00 21.33 41.31
N HIS A 386 -13.84 21.46 41.97
CA HIS A 386 -12.76 20.50 42.04
C HIS A 386 -13.14 19.28 42.88
N ARG A 387 -12.64 18.09 42.49
CA ARG A 387 -12.08 17.11 43.44
C ARG A 387 -10.92 16.35 42.79
N SER A 388 -9.74 16.54 43.35
CA SER A 388 -8.58 15.65 43.19
C SER A 388 -8.84 14.36 43.94
N VAL A 389 -8.49 13.23 43.31
CA VAL A 389 -8.09 12.01 44.01
C VAL A 389 -6.93 11.42 43.23
N ASP A 390 -5.73 11.58 43.78
CA ASP A 390 -4.56 10.78 43.41
C ASP A 390 -4.85 9.32 43.72
N LYS A 391 -4.71 8.46 42.71
CA LYS A 391 -4.31 7.05 42.87
C LYS A 391 -3.44 6.67 41.68
N GLY A 392 -2.21 6.29 41.99
CA GLY A 392 -1.18 5.95 41.01
C GLY A 392 -1.64 4.87 40.03
N CYS A 393 -1.30 5.06 38.77
CA CYS A 393 -1.32 3.99 37.79
C CYS A 393 0.10 3.52 37.57
N ALA A 394 0.33 2.25 37.93
CA ALA A 394 1.47 1.49 37.49
C ALA A 394 1.58 1.59 35.96
N VAL A 395 2.78 1.91 35.49
CA VAL A 395 3.19 1.79 34.10
C VAL A 395 3.24 0.30 33.81
N VAL A 396 2.37 -0.18 32.93
CA VAL A 396 2.52 -1.50 32.31
C VAL A 396 2.98 -1.25 30.88
N ASP A 397 4.29 -1.38 30.69
CA ASP A 397 4.95 -1.40 29.40
C ASP A 397 4.62 -2.73 28.70
N TRP A 398 4.25 -2.68 27.42
CA TRP A 398 4.22 -3.86 26.54
C TRP A 398 4.88 -3.49 25.22
N PRO A 399 5.94 -4.19 24.78
CA PRO A 399 6.61 -3.91 23.52
C PRO A 399 6.00 -4.76 22.40
N GLU A 400 5.80 -4.16 21.23
CA GLU A 400 6.42 -4.60 19.97
C GLU A 400 5.92 -3.74 18.80
N ARG A 401 6.88 -3.23 18.04
CA ARG A 401 6.79 -2.08 17.14
C ARG A 401 7.01 -2.57 15.72
N HIS A 402 6.20 -2.16 14.74
CA HIS A 402 6.37 -2.58 13.34
C HIS A 402 7.62 -1.95 12.72
N VAL A 403 8.52 -2.74 12.17
CA VAL A 403 9.66 -2.28 11.36
C VAL A 403 9.76 -3.17 10.14
N SER A 404 9.76 -2.56 8.97
CA SER A 404 9.97 -3.25 7.71
C SER A 404 10.93 -2.50 6.81
N ASN A 405 11.64 -3.25 5.99
CA ASN A 405 12.46 -2.74 4.91
C ASN A 405 11.75 -3.04 3.59
N ASN A 406 11.71 -2.04 2.72
CA ASN A 406 11.17 -2.16 1.38
C ASN A 406 12.29 -1.92 0.37
N VAL A 407 12.37 -2.75 -0.66
CA VAL A 407 13.19 -2.46 -1.84
C VAL A 407 12.30 -2.52 -3.05
N LEU A 408 12.23 -1.41 -3.79
CA LEU A 408 11.56 -1.38 -5.08
C LEU A 408 12.58 -1.60 -6.20
N TYR A 409 12.21 -2.41 -7.16
CA TYR A 409 13.01 -2.78 -8.32
C TYR A 409 12.32 -2.25 -9.57
N ARG A 410 13.09 -1.75 -10.54
CA ARG A 410 12.56 -1.19 -11.78
C ARG A 410 12.89 -2.03 -13.01
#